data_AF-X0SS61-F1
#
_entry.id   AF-X0SS61-F1
#
_cell.length_a   1.000
_cell.length_b   1.000
_cell.length_c   1.000
_cell.angle_alpha   90.00
_cell.angle_beta   90.00
_cell.angle_gamma   90.00
#
_symmetry.space_group_name_H-M   'P 1'
#
loop_
_entity.id
_entity.type
_entity.pdbx_description
1 polymer ?
#
loop_
_entity_poly.entity_id
_entity_poly.type
_entity_poly.pdbx_seq_one_letter_code
_entity_poly.pdbx_strand_id
1 'polypeptide(L)'
;GKDFFRVHESYNGESYIPHANHPIEMTSDMKPGEASKSLSRHNKLVELIGGKVNEIDVEAARRIFRTYPILKNYQTDPNFPTLESVVIELDPANPRISIAAGPPDIFKYSTFDFQNGYVGTET
;
A
#
# COMPACT_ATOMS: atom_id res chain seq x y z
N GLY A 1 -26.06 -4.73 -8.77
CA GLY A 1 -24.92 -5.24 -7.98
C GLY A 1 -24.30 -4.05 -7.29
N LYS A 2 -23.87 -4.17 -6.03
CA LYS A 2 -23.37 -3.01 -5.28
C LYS A 2 -22.08 -2.49 -5.94
N ASP A 3 -22.16 -1.28 -6.47
CA ASP A 3 -21.06 -0.55 -7.08
C ASP A 3 -20.00 -0.25 -6.02
N PHE A 4 -18.74 -0.59 -6.32
CA PHE A 4 -17.60 -0.24 -5.48
C PHE A 4 -17.19 1.19 -5.80
N PHE A 5 -17.33 2.10 -4.83
CA PHE A 5 -16.87 3.48 -4.93
C PHE A 5 -15.33 3.50 -5.00
N ARG A 6 -14.76 3.87 -6.14
CA ARG A 6 -13.36 4.33 -6.25
C ARG A 6 -13.38 5.85 -6.12
N VAL A 7 -12.80 6.38 -5.05
CA VAL A 7 -12.51 7.80 -4.95
C VAL A 7 -11.28 8.07 -5.81
N HIS A 8 -11.49 8.71 -6.96
CA HIS A 8 -10.41 9.30 -7.77
C HIS A 8 -10.22 10.74 -7.30
N GLU A 9 -9.09 11.03 -6.66
CA GLU A 9 -8.63 12.41 -6.49
C GLU A 9 -7.53 12.68 -7.53
N SER A 10 -7.79 13.63 -8.42
CA SER A 10 -6.88 14.07 -9.46
C SER A 10 -6.07 15.28 -8.96
N TYR A 11 -4.74 15.17 -8.95
CA TYR A 11 -3.83 16.31 -8.82
C TYR A 11 -3.08 16.47 -10.15
N ASN A 12 -3.27 17.59 -10.86
CA ASN A 12 -2.54 17.97 -12.08
C ASN A 12 -2.55 16.99 -13.29
N GLY A 13 -3.50 16.06 -13.39
CA GLY A 13 -3.66 15.24 -14.60
C GLY A 13 -2.72 14.02 -14.72
N GLU A 14 -2.01 13.66 -13.65
CA GLU A 14 -1.20 12.43 -13.55
C GLU A 14 -1.72 11.50 -12.43
N SER A 15 -1.45 10.19 -12.51
CA SER A 15 -2.02 9.18 -11.59
C SER A 15 -1.51 9.30 -10.15
N TYR A 16 -2.43 9.32 -9.18
CA TYR A 16 -2.16 9.40 -7.74
C TYR A 16 -3.04 8.42 -6.96
N ILE A 17 -2.47 7.50 -6.16
CA ILE A 17 -3.21 6.84 -5.06
C ILE A 17 -2.28 6.42 -3.90
N PRO A 18 -2.11 7.27 -2.89
CA PRO A 18 -1.73 6.87 -1.53
C PRO A 18 -2.83 7.26 -0.53
N HIS A 19 -3.19 6.39 0.42
CA HIS A 19 -4.19 6.74 1.44
C HIS A 19 -3.76 6.25 2.83
N ALA A 20 -4.09 7.02 3.86
CA ALA A 20 -3.93 6.64 5.26
C ALA A 20 -5.22 6.90 6.03
N ASN A 21 -5.37 6.40 7.25
CA ASN A 21 -6.61 6.31 8.03
C ASN A 21 -7.25 7.64 8.52
N HIS A 22 -6.96 8.77 7.87
CA HIS A 22 -7.64 10.05 8.08
C HIS A 22 -8.38 10.46 6.80
N PRO A 23 -9.45 11.25 6.92
CA PRO A 23 -10.08 11.89 5.77
C PRO A 23 -9.04 12.72 5.02
N ILE A 24 -8.98 12.61 3.69
CA ILE A 24 -8.16 13.51 2.88
C ILE A 24 -8.73 14.94 2.95
N GLU A 25 -10.07 15.06 2.95
CA GLU A 25 -10.79 16.29 3.24
C GLU A 25 -11.45 16.24 4.63
N MET A 26 -11.05 17.16 5.51
CA MET A 26 -11.65 17.30 6.84
C MET A 26 -12.99 18.02 6.74
N THR A 27 -14.10 17.36 7.10
CA THR A 27 -15.40 18.02 7.28
C THR A 27 -15.49 18.63 8.69
N SER A 28 -16.38 19.61 8.87
CA SER A 28 -16.60 20.30 10.15
C SER A 28 -17.01 19.38 11.31
N ASP A 29 -17.51 18.18 11.01
CA ASP A 29 -18.04 17.23 11.98
C ASP A 29 -17.03 16.16 12.40
N MET A 30 -15.83 16.16 11.83
CA MET A 30 -14.79 15.17 12.12
C MET A 30 -14.01 15.57 13.37
N LYS A 31 -14.16 14.77 14.45
CA LYS A 31 -13.31 14.90 15.63
C LYS A 31 -11.90 14.38 15.30
N PRO A 32 -10.83 15.09 15.68
CA PRO A 32 -9.46 14.60 15.49
C PRO A 32 -9.21 13.40 16.42
N GLY A 33 -9.60 12.20 15.99
CA GLY A 33 -9.15 10.95 16.60
C GLY A 33 -7.76 10.62 16.07
N GLU A 34 -6.81 10.30 16.95
CA GLU A 34 -5.38 9.91 16.74
C GLU A 34 -4.83 9.91 15.29
N ALA A 35 -5.02 11.03 14.60
CA ALA A 35 -4.56 11.27 13.24
C ALA A 35 -3.05 11.54 13.19
N SER A 36 -2.36 11.53 14.35
CA SER A 36 -0.95 11.90 14.48
C SER A 36 -0.04 10.99 13.66
N LYS A 37 -0.31 9.68 13.66
CA LYS A 37 0.46 8.69 12.90
C LYS A 37 0.01 8.58 11.44
N SER A 38 -1.24 8.90 11.15
CA SER A 38 -1.81 8.72 9.82
C SER A 38 -1.30 9.72 8.80
N LEU A 39 -1.15 10.99 9.18
CA LEU A 39 -0.61 12.03 8.29
C LEU A 39 0.87 11.75 7.96
N SER A 40 1.63 11.31 8.96
CA SER A 40 3.04 10.92 8.79
C SER A 40 3.21 9.75 7.83
N ARG A 41 2.34 8.72 7.90
CA ARG A 41 2.31 7.62 6.91
C ARG A 41 2.02 8.12 5.50
N HIS A 42 1.00 8.94 5.37
CA HIS A 42 0.59 9.47 4.08
C HIS A 42 1.72 10.28 3.42
N ASN A 43 2.27 11.27 4.11
CA ASN A 43 3.34 12.12 3.58
C ASN A 43 4.56 11.30 3.15
N LYS A 44 4.92 10.27 3.92
CA LYS A 44 6.02 9.40 3.53
C LYS A 44 5.71 8.61 2.27
N LEU A 45 4.52 8.02 2.16
CA LEU A 45 4.13 7.28 0.96
C LEU A 45 4.17 8.19 -0.26
N VAL A 46 3.68 9.43 -0.15
CA VAL A 46 3.75 10.44 -1.21
C VAL A 46 5.20 10.74 -1.60
N GLU A 47 6.08 10.98 -0.61
CA GLU A 47 7.52 11.23 -0.84
C GLU A 47 8.18 10.07 -1.59
N LEU A 48 7.92 8.84 -1.16
CA LEU A 48 8.55 7.64 -1.72
C LEU A 48 8.03 7.29 -3.11
N ILE A 49 6.76 7.59 -3.37
CA ILE A 49 6.12 7.42 -4.68
C ILE A 49 6.52 8.54 -5.63
N GLY A 50 6.97 9.69 -5.11
CA GLY A 50 7.36 10.85 -5.89
C GLY A 50 6.21 11.48 -6.68
N GLY A 51 4.96 11.16 -6.35
CA GLY A 51 3.77 11.56 -7.12
C GLY A 51 3.61 10.83 -8.46
N LYS A 52 4.43 9.80 -8.74
CA LYS A 52 4.51 9.14 -10.04
C LYS A 52 4.06 7.69 -10.00
N VAL A 53 2.79 7.45 -9.68
CA VAL A 53 2.24 6.08 -9.53
C VAL A 53 2.37 5.25 -10.81
N ASN A 54 2.37 5.90 -11.98
CA ASN A 54 2.53 5.23 -13.27
C ASN A 54 3.96 4.74 -13.56
N GLU A 55 4.96 5.20 -12.79
CA GLU A 55 6.38 4.85 -12.99
C GLU A 55 6.88 3.84 -11.94
N ILE A 56 6.05 3.43 -10.99
CA ILE A 56 6.43 2.49 -9.94
C ILE A 56 6.14 1.07 -10.42
N ASP A 57 7.20 0.34 -10.73
CA ASP A 57 7.11 -1.10 -10.90
C ASP A 57 6.89 -1.82 -9.56
N VAL A 58 6.62 -3.11 -9.65
CA VAL A 58 6.28 -3.90 -8.47
C VAL A 58 7.47 -4.18 -7.57
N GLU A 59 8.69 -4.24 -8.10
CA GLU A 59 9.89 -4.38 -7.28
C GLU A 59 10.11 -3.13 -6.43
N ALA A 60 9.91 -1.95 -7.01
CA ALA A 60 9.95 -0.66 -6.33
C ALA A 60 8.86 -0.58 -5.26
N ALA A 61 7.62 -1.00 -5.54
CA ALA A 61 6.55 -1.06 -4.54
C ALA A 61 6.91 -1.99 -3.37
N ARG A 62 7.41 -3.20 -3.64
CA ARG A 62 7.88 -4.14 -2.60
C ARG A 62 9.00 -3.53 -1.75
N ARG A 63 9.98 -2.88 -2.38
CA ARG A 63 11.08 -2.21 -1.70
C ARG A 63 10.61 -1.09 -0.78
N ILE A 64 9.61 -0.31 -1.20
CA ILE A 64 9.01 0.76 -0.39
C ILE A 64 8.44 0.19 0.92
N PHE A 65 7.60 -0.83 0.85
CA PHE A 65 7.01 -1.39 2.08
C PHE A 65 8.01 -2.13 2.97
N ARG A 66 9.17 -2.52 2.44
CA ARG A 66 10.19 -3.27 3.17
C ARG A 66 11.30 -2.45 3.81
N THR A 67 11.67 -1.33 3.20
CA THR A 67 12.99 -0.75 3.48
C THR A 67 12.89 0.46 4.39
N TYR A 68 11.78 1.20 4.35
CA TYR A 68 11.71 2.51 5.00
C TYR A 68 11.29 2.41 6.47
N PRO A 69 12.16 2.82 7.43
CA PRO A 69 11.95 2.60 8.87
C PRO A 69 10.65 3.17 9.42
N ILE A 70 10.21 4.30 8.88
CA ILE A 70 8.96 4.93 9.31
C ILE A 70 7.75 4.05 8.98
N LEU A 71 7.74 3.35 7.84
CA LEU A 71 6.68 2.40 7.51
C LEU A 71 6.78 1.16 8.42
N LYS A 72 7.99 0.67 8.68
CA LYS A 72 8.25 -0.46 9.59
C LYS A 72 7.71 -0.22 10.99
N ASN A 73 8.00 0.94 11.57
CA ASN A 73 7.56 1.28 12.92
C ASN A 73 6.03 1.24 13.06
N TYR A 74 5.29 1.53 11.98
CA TYR A 74 3.84 1.37 11.96
C TYR A 74 3.42 -0.08 11.72
N GLN A 75 4.14 -0.80 10.85
CA GLN A 75 3.86 -2.20 10.54
C GLN A 75 4.09 -3.12 11.75
N THR A 76 5.03 -2.79 12.64
CA THR A 76 5.38 -3.57 13.82
C THR A 76 4.87 -2.97 15.12
N ASP A 77 3.88 -2.06 15.09
CA ASP A 77 3.27 -1.51 16.30
C ASP A 77 2.60 -2.65 17.10
N PRO A 78 2.94 -2.86 18.38
CA PRO A 78 2.45 -4.01 19.15
C PRO A 78 0.94 -3.95 19.43
N ASN A 79 0.33 -2.76 19.34
CA ASN A 79 -1.11 -2.61 19.53
C ASN A 79 -1.87 -2.77 18.21
N PHE A 80 -1.26 -2.40 17.09
CA PHE A 80 -1.87 -2.40 15.77
C PHE A 80 -0.89 -2.84 14.67
N PRO A 81 -0.42 -4.10 14.70
CA PRO A 81 0.55 -4.57 13.72
C PRO A 81 -0.10 -4.74 12.35
N THR A 82 0.70 -4.65 11.30
CA THR A 82 0.28 -5.08 9.96
C THR A 82 0.10 -6.59 9.97
N LEU A 83 -1.13 -7.03 9.72
CA LEU A 83 -1.51 -8.44 9.70
C LEU A 83 -1.24 -9.08 8.34
N GLU A 84 -1.28 -8.29 7.27
CA GLU A 84 -1.03 -8.74 5.91
C GLU A 84 -0.50 -7.60 5.03
N SER A 85 0.33 -7.97 4.05
CA SER A 85 0.76 -7.08 2.98
C SER A 85 0.51 -7.75 1.64
N VAL A 86 -0.13 -7.03 0.73
CA VAL A 86 -0.57 -7.55 -0.57
C VAL A 86 -0.05 -6.65 -1.67
N VAL A 87 0.56 -7.26 -2.69
CA VAL A 87 1.02 -6.58 -3.90
C VAL A 87 0.39 -7.27 -5.10
N ILE A 88 -0.28 -6.51 -5.95
CA ILE A 88 -1.00 -7.03 -7.12
C ILE A 88 -0.34 -6.48 -8.39
N GLU A 89 0.14 -7.38 -9.24
CA GLU A 89 0.61 -7.11 -10.60
C GLU A 89 -0.54 -7.37 -11.56
N LEU A 90 -1.01 -6.33 -12.26
CA LEU A 90 -2.05 -6.44 -13.30
C LEU A 90 -1.46 -6.34 -14.71
N ASP A 91 -0.28 -6.95 -14.91
CA ASP A 91 0.29 -7.12 -16.26
C ASP A 91 -0.66 -8.00 -17.08
N PRO A 92 -1.19 -7.53 -18.23
CA PRO A 92 -2.06 -8.32 -19.09
C PRO A 92 -1.45 -9.66 -19.53
N ALA A 93 -0.12 -9.76 -19.61
CA ALA A 93 0.56 -11.00 -19.97
C ALA A 93 0.66 -11.98 -18.79
N ASN A 94 0.85 -11.48 -17.57
CA ASN A 94 1.11 -12.30 -16.38
C ASN A 94 0.54 -11.64 -15.10
N PRO A 95 -0.79 -11.66 -14.89
CA PRO A 95 -1.37 -11.09 -13.68
C PRO A 95 -1.02 -11.95 -12.46
N ARG A 96 -0.52 -11.31 -11.41
CA ARG A 96 -0.02 -11.98 -10.19
C ARG A 96 -0.44 -11.26 -8.92
N ILE A 97 -0.51 -12.02 -7.84
CA ILE A 97 -0.70 -11.50 -6.48
C ILE A 97 0.40 -12.06 -5.58
N SER A 98 0.99 -11.19 -4.77
CA SER A 98 2.02 -11.55 -3.79
C SER A 98 1.53 -11.16 -2.40
N ILE A 99 1.54 -12.11 -1.47
CA ILE A 99 1.00 -11.94 -0.11
C ILE A 99 2.07 -12.27 0.94
N ALA A 100 2.29 -11.36 1.88
CA ALA A 100 3.06 -11.60 3.10
C ALA A 100 2.11 -11.60 4.30
N ALA A 101 2.17 -12.63 5.14
CA ALA A 101 1.31 -12.82 6.31
C ALA A 101 1.79 -12.00 7.53
N GLY A 102 2.09 -10.72 7.30
CA GLY A 102 2.56 -9.79 8.32
C GLY A 102 3.38 -8.65 7.72
N PRO A 103 4.19 -7.95 8.54
CA PRO A 103 5.11 -6.91 8.08
C PRO A 103 6.04 -7.48 7.00
N PRO A 104 6.07 -6.90 5.79
CA PRO A 104 6.79 -7.50 4.68
C PRO A 104 8.32 -7.43 4.83
N ASP A 105 8.85 -6.71 5.81
CA ASP A 105 10.27 -6.73 6.17
C ASP A 105 10.66 -7.93 7.05
N ILE A 106 9.68 -8.58 7.69
CA ILE A 106 9.85 -9.80 8.49
C ILE A 106 9.35 -11.02 7.70
N PHE A 107 8.22 -10.88 6.99
CA PHE A 107 7.55 -11.96 6.27
C PHE A 107 7.82 -11.89 4.76
N LYS A 108 8.17 -13.02 4.18
CA LYS A 108 8.41 -13.18 2.74
C LYS A 108 7.09 -13.23 1.98
N TYR A 109 7.07 -12.69 0.77
CA TYR A 109 5.90 -12.81 -0.08
C TYR A 109 5.80 -14.21 -0.69
N SER A 110 4.60 -14.77 -0.66
CA SER A 110 4.20 -15.91 -1.49
C SER A 110 3.45 -15.38 -2.70
N THR A 111 3.89 -15.76 -3.89
CA THR A 111 3.35 -15.28 -5.16
C THR A 111 2.45 -16.33 -5.80
N PHE A 112 1.31 -15.87 -6.31
CA PHE A 112 0.34 -16.65 -7.06
C PHE A 112 0.11 -15.97 -8.41
N ASP A 113 0.15 -16.77 -9.46
CA ASP A 113 -0.26 -16.42 -10.81
C ASP A 113 -1.74 -16.78 -10.99
N PHE A 114 -2.50 -15.92 -11.66
CA PHE A 114 -3.95 -16.13 -11.79
C PHE A 114 -4.30 -17.29 -12.71
N GLN A 115 -3.39 -17.73 -13.58
CA GLN A 115 -3.60 -18.86 -14.49
C GLN A 115 -3.05 -20.16 -13.89
N ASN A 116 -1.88 -20.10 -13.27
CA ASN A 116 -1.12 -21.28 -12.86
C ASN A 116 -1.16 -21.55 -11.36
N GLY A 117 -1.74 -20.66 -10.55
CA GLY A 117 -1.81 -20.80 -9.10
C GLY A 117 -0.47 -20.45 -8.43
N TYR A 118 -0.07 -21.21 -7.41
CA TYR A 118 1.11 -20.91 -6.61
C TYR A 118 2.42 -20.97 -7.42
N VAL A 119 3.21 -19.90 -7.38
CA VAL A 119 4.48 -19.76 -8.11
C VAL A 119 5.67 -20.03 -7.19
N GLY A 120 5.65 -19.51 -5.97
CA GLY A 120 6.76 -19.64 -5.04
C GLY A 120 6.76 -18.60 -3.92
N THR A 121 7.72 -18.74 -3.01
CA THR A 121 8.01 -17.77 -1.96
C THR A 121 9.34 -17.08 -2.29
N GLU A 122 9.42 -15.78 -2.02
CA GLU A 122 10.67 -15.02 -2.16
C GLU A 122 11.83 -15.65 -1.37
N THR A 123 13.04 -15.56 -1.94
CA THR A 123 14.27 -16.06 -1.30
C THR A 123 14.92 -15.02 -0.41
#